data_AF-A0A7K1F5B4-F1
#
_entry.id   AF-A0A7K1F5B4-F1
#
_cell.length_a   1.000
_cell.length_b   1.000
_cell.length_c   1.000
_cell.angle_alpha   90.00
_cell.angle_beta   90.00
_cell.angle_gamma   90.00
#
_symmetry.space_group_name_H-M   'P 1'
#
loop_
_entity.id
_entity.type
_entity.pdbx_description
1 polymer ?
#
loop_
_entity_poly.entity_id
_entity_poly.type
_entity_poly.pdbx_seq_one_letter_code
_entity_poly.pdbx_strand_id
1 'polypeptide(L)'
;TGHGIGTEMHQDPHVPNFGKAGRGTKLVLGLALAVEPMITRGTHRMRTLEDEWTVVSTDGSRGAHWEETFTLRPDGTPWALTSLDGGESELKA
;
A
#
# COMPACT_ATOMS: atom_id res chain seq x y z
N THR A 1 -4.82 -3.91 -2.83
CA THR A 1 -5.01 -3.43 -1.44
C THR A 1 -3.74 -3.84 -0.77
N GLY A 2 -3.16 -2.97 0.04
CA GLY A 2 -1.94 -3.34 0.74
C GLY A 2 -2.13 -4.54 1.64
N HIS A 3 -1.01 -5.08 2.08
CA HIS A 3 -0.95 -6.34 2.80
C HIS A 3 0.25 -6.36 3.74
N GLY A 4 0.25 -7.29 4.69
CA GLY A 4 1.46 -7.69 5.38
C GLY A 4 2.41 -8.37 4.40
N ILE A 5 3.71 -8.15 4.58
CA ILE A 5 4.78 -8.74 3.74
C ILE A 5 5.93 -9.19 4.64
N GLY A 6 6.66 -10.23 4.25
CA GLY A 6 7.79 -10.74 5.03
C GLY A 6 8.08 -12.21 4.70
N THR A 7 7.64 -13.13 5.57
CA THR A 7 7.80 -14.58 5.36
C THR A 7 6.95 -15.12 4.21
N GLU A 8 5.90 -14.38 3.85
CA GLU A 8 5.04 -14.67 2.70
C GLU A 8 4.87 -13.40 1.85
N MET A 9 4.63 -13.58 0.54
CA MET A 9 4.46 -12.48 -0.41
C MET A 9 3.26 -11.61 -0.02
N HIS A 10 2.14 -12.24 0.32
CA HIS A 10 0.93 -11.59 0.83
C HIS A 10 0.50 -12.31 2.11
N GLN A 11 0.42 -11.59 3.22
CA GLN A 11 -0.07 -12.09 4.49
C GLN A 11 -0.90 -11.01 5.21
N ASP A 12 -1.55 -11.39 6.31
CA ASP A 12 -2.21 -10.42 7.17
C ASP A 12 -1.21 -9.39 7.75
N PRO A 13 -1.64 -8.14 8.00
CA PRO A 13 -3.00 -7.64 7.83
C PRO A 13 -3.25 -7.07 6.42
N HIS A 14 -4.51 -7.08 6.00
CA HIS A 14 -4.95 -6.24 4.88
C HIS A 14 -4.83 -4.74 5.24
N VAL A 15 -4.35 -3.94 4.29
CA VAL A 15 -4.18 -2.48 4.41
C VAL A 15 -5.02 -1.79 3.32
N PRO A 16 -6.29 -1.47 3.60
CA PRO A 16 -7.16 -0.78 2.64
C PRO A 16 -6.65 0.62 2.31
N ASN A 17 -6.71 0.98 1.03
CA ASN A 17 -6.35 2.32 0.53
C ASN A 17 -7.43 3.39 0.81
N PHE A 18 -8.48 3.03 1.53
CA PHE A 18 -9.59 3.89 1.90
C PHE A 18 -10.05 3.56 3.32
N GLY A 19 -10.53 4.56 4.05
CA GLY A 19 -11.00 4.36 5.42
C GLY A 19 -11.07 5.66 6.20
N LYS A 20 -11.43 5.55 7.48
CA LYS A 20 -11.39 6.68 8.41
C LYS A 20 -10.03 6.70 9.10
N ALA A 21 -9.43 7.88 9.23
CA ALA A 21 -8.18 8.06 9.97
C ALA A 21 -8.28 7.48 11.40
N GLY A 22 -7.19 6.88 11.87
CA GLY A 22 -7.08 6.25 13.20
C GLY A 22 -7.76 4.89 13.34
N ARG A 23 -8.22 4.27 12.24
CA ARG A 23 -8.80 2.91 12.20
C ARG A 23 -7.86 1.98 11.43
N GLY A 24 -7.98 0.68 11.66
CA GLY A 24 -7.14 -0.36 11.06
C GLY A 24 -6.31 -1.10 12.10
N THR A 25 -5.40 -1.94 11.61
CA THR A 25 -4.50 -2.74 12.45
C THR A 25 -3.55 -1.83 13.24
N LYS A 26 -3.35 -2.16 14.52
CA LYS A 26 -2.37 -1.47 15.34
C LYS A 26 -0.96 -1.79 14.83
N LEU A 27 -0.18 -0.76 14.52
CA LEU A 27 1.21 -0.92 14.15
C LEU A 27 2.02 -1.35 15.39
N VAL A 28 2.79 -2.42 15.24
CA VAL A 28 3.65 -3.01 16.28
C VAL A 28 5.02 -3.34 15.70
N LEU A 29 6.04 -3.44 16.56
CA LEU A 29 7.39 -3.82 16.13
C LEU A 29 7.38 -5.21 15.48
N GLY A 30 8.22 -5.37 14.44
CA GLY A 30 8.31 -6.59 13.64
C GLY A 30 7.28 -6.71 12.51
N LEU A 31 6.33 -5.78 12.42
CA LEU A 31 5.39 -5.70 11.30
C LEU A 31 6.06 -5.06 10.07
N ALA A 32 5.83 -5.62 8.89
CA ALA A 32 6.11 -4.98 7.62
C ALA A 32 4.86 -4.99 6.74
N LEU A 33 4.56 -3.85 6.13
CA LEU A 33 3.33 -3.61 5.36
C LEU A 33 3.69 -3.08 3.98
N ALA A 34 3.16 -3.70 2.93
CA ALA A 34 3.05 -3.09 1.62
C ALA A 34 1.89 -2.09 1.64
N VAL A 35 2.17 -0.82 1.37
CA VAL A 35 1.18 0.24 1.21
C VAL A 35 1.18 0.65 -0.25
N GLU A 36 0.09 0.33 -0.96
CA GLU A 36 0.02 0.31 -2.43
C GLU A 36 -1.25 1.01 -2.96
N PRO A 37 -1.37 2.34 -2.83
CA PRO A 37 -2.50 3.08 -3.37
C PRO A 37 -2.57 3.01 -4.90
N MET A 38 -3.69 2.48 -5.40
CA MET A 38 -4.12 2.64 -6.78
C MET A 38 -5.22 3.70 -6.85
N ILE A 39 -5.02 4.72 -7.68
CA ILE A 39 -6.00 5.78 -7.93
C ILE A 39 -6.40 5.82 -9.40
N THR A 40 -7.65 6.20 -9.65
CA THR A 40 -8.22 6.38 -10.99
C THR A 40 -8.77 7.78 -11.14
N ARG A 41 -8.61 8.39 -12.33
CA ARG A 41 -9.19 9.72 -12.60
C ARG A 41 -10.73 9.72 -12.63
N GLY A 42 -11.34 8.60 -13.03
CA GLY A 42 -12.77 8.45 -13.12
C GLY A 42 -13.34 7.59 -11.99
N THR A 43 -13.93 6.45 -12.35
CA THR A 43 -14.54 5.52 -11.39
C THR A 43 -13.53 4.57 -10.74
N HIS A 44 -13.76 4.25 -9.47
CA HIS A 44 -13.07 3.19 -8.72
C HIS A 44 -13.49 1.77 -9.13
N ARG A 45 -14.51 1.64 -10.00
CA ARG A 45 -14.99 0.33 -10.48
C ARG A 45 -13.99 -0.26 -11.47
N MET A 46 -13.63 -1.52 -11.23
CA MET A 46 -12.65 -2.27 -12.02
C MET A 46 -13.26 -3.55 -12.58
N ARG A 47 -12.64 -4.11 -13.61
CA ARG A 47 -12.87 -5.47 -14.08
C ARG A 47 -11.56 -6.16 -14.41
N THR A 48 -11.51 -7.47 -14.19
CA THR A 48 -10.41 -8.32 -14.66
C THR A 48 -10.64 -8.68 -16.13
N LEU A 49 -9.57 -8.72 -16.93
CA LEU A 49 -9.62 -9.15 -18.33
C LEU A 49 -9.64 -10.68 -18.44
N GLU A 50 -9.77 -11.18 -19.67
CA GLU A 50 -9.82 -12.61 -19.99
C GLU A 50 -8.52 -13.36 -19.68
N ASP A 51 -7.41 -12.62 -19.48
CA ASP A 51 -6.13 -13.19 -19.05
C ASP A 51 -6.10 -13.52 -17.55
N GLU A 52 -7.17 -13.22 -16.80
CA GLU A 52 -7.31 -13.45 -15.35
C GLU A 52 -6.33 -12.65 -14.47
N TRP A 53 -5.54 -11.73 -15.04
CA TRP A 53 -4.51 -10.97 -14.32
C TRP A 53 -4.69 -9.46 -14.48
N THR A 54 -4.94 -8.99 -15.70
CA THR A 54 -4.97 -7.56 -15.99
C THR A 54 -6.25 -6.96 -15.42
N VAL A 55 -6.10 -6.00 -14.51
CA VAL A 55 -7.21 -5.24 -13.94
C VAL A 55 -7.29 -3.86 -14.60
N VAL A 56 -8.46 -3.53 -15.15
CA VAL A 56 -8.70 -2.24 -15.83
C VAL A 56 -9.89 -1.50 -15.22
N SER A 57 -9.88 -0.17 -15.31
CA SER A 57 -11.03 0.67 -14.98
C SER A 57 -12.19 0.38 -15.93
N THR A 58 -13.42 0.35 -15.40
CA THR A 58 -14.60 0.06 -16.24
C THR A 58 -14.98 1.22 -17.16
N ASP A 59 -14.50 2.44 -16.88
CA ASP A 59 -14.75 3.63 -17.69
C ASP A 59 -13.59 3.99 -18.64
N GLY A 60 -12.53 3.17 -18.68
CA GLY A 60 -11.34 3.41 -19.51
C GLY A 60 -10.47 4.58 -19.04
N SER A 61 -10.73 5.15 -17.86
CA SER A 61 -9.90 6.23 -17.31
C SER A 61 -8.52 5.72 -16.93
N ARG A 62 -7.52 6.61 -17.03
CA ARG A 62 -6.15 6.32 -16.59
C ARG A 62 -6.09 6.17 -15.07
N GLY A 63 -5.37 5.14 -14.64
CA GLY A 63 -4.97 4.95 -13.25
C GLY A 63 -3.49 5.25 -13.02
N ALA A 64 -3.13 5.44 -11.76
CA ALA A 64 -1.76 5.47 -11.28
C ALA A 64 -1.65 4.55 -10.07
N HIS A 65 -0.49 3.93 -9.93
CA HIS A 65 -0.17 3.04 -8.82
C HIS A 65 1.19 3.47 -8.25
N TRP A 66 1.31 3.44 -6.94
CA TRP A 66 2.58 3.60 -6.24
C TRP A 66 2.57 2.66 -5.04
N GLU A 67 3.73 2.15 -4.66
CA GLU A 67 3.88 1.20 -3.57
C GLU A 67 5.19 1.45 -2.82
N GLU A 68 5.12 1.28 -1.51
CA GLU A 68 6.28 1.28 -0.63
C GLU A 68 6.04 0.32 0.53
N THR A 69 7.11 -0.38 0.93
CA THR A 69 7.06 -1.27 2.10
C THR A 69 7.48 -0.51 3.35
N PHE A 70 6.62 -0.48 4.38
CA PHE A 70 6.90 0.20 5.63
C PHE A 70 7.09 -0.77 6.80
N THR A 71 7.93 -0.39 7.73
CA THR A 71 8.05 -1.04 9.06
C THR A 71 8.13 0.00 10.17
N LEU A 72 8.06 -0.44 11.43
CA LEU A 72 8.31 0.39 12.60
C LEU A 72 9.72 0.16 13.13
N ARG A 73 10.44 1.25 13.38
CA ARG A 73 11.72 1.24 14.10
C ARG A 73 11.49 1.07 15.60
N PRO A 74 12.51 0.63 16.37
CA PRO A 74 12.41 0.46 17.83
C PRO A 74 11.99 1.73 18.60
N ASP A 75 12.26 2.91 18.05
CA ASP A 75 11.85 4.21 18.62
C ASP A 75 10.39 4.59 18.32
N GLY A 76 9.64 3.72 17.63
CA GLY A 76 8.25 3.91 17.27
C GLY A 76 8.01 4.72 15.99
N THR A 77 9.06 5.14 15.29
CA THR A 77 8.93 5.88 14.04
C THR A 77 8.85 4.94 12.81
N PRO A 78 8.14 5.33 11.74
CA PRO A 78 8.08 4.53 10.52
C PRO A 78 9.42 4.55 9.76
N TRP A 79 9.66 3.51 8.97
CA TRP A 79 10.76 3.41 8.03
C TRP A 79 10.30 2.79 6.72
N ALA A 80 10.59 3.45 5.60
CA ALA A 80 10.27 2.99 4.26
C ALA A 80 11.42 2.11 3.72
N LEU A 81 11.20 0.80 3.64
CA LEU A 81 12.21 -0.21 3.32
C LEU A 81 12.65 -0.22 1.86
N THR A 82 11.84 0.33 0.96
CA THR A 82 12.07 0.39 -0.49
C THR A 82 12.52 1.77 -0.97
N SER A 83 12.64 2.73 -0.04
CA SER A 83 13.24 4.05 -0.24
C SER A 83 14.70 4.07 0.26
N LEU A 84 15.59 4.73 -0.49
CA LEU A 84 17.04 4.73 -0.22
C LEU A 84 17.43 5.36 1.13
N ASP A 85 16.68 6.36 1.58
CA ASP A 85 16.90 7.10 2.82
C ASP A 85 15.86 6.77 3.91
N GLY A 86 15.09 5.69 3.72
CA GLY A 86 14.03 5.34 4.65
C GLY A 86 12.80 6.24 4.61
N GLY A 87 12.67 7.11 3.59
CA GLY A 87 11.61 8.10 3.45
C GLY A 87 11.88 9.40 4.23
N GLU A 88 13.13 9.62 4.67
CA GLU A 88 13.50 10.77 5.49
C GLU A 88 13.35 12.11 4.77
N SER A 89 13.66 12.19 3.47
CA SER A 89 13.51 13.41 2.67
C SER A 89 12.06 13.85 2.56
N GLU A 90 11.13 12.91 2.39
CA GLU A 90 9.70 13.16 2.23
C GLU A 90 9.02 13.54 3.56
N LEU A 91 9.48 12.98 4.69
CA LEU A 91 8.94 13.31 6.02
C LEU A 91 9.36 14.69 6.53
N LYS A 92 10.44 15.26 5.97
CA LYS A 92 10.97 16.59 6.35
C LYS A 92 10.45 17.73 5.45
N ALA A 93 9.79 17.41 4.35
CA ALA A 93 9.21 18.38 3.40
C ALA A 93 7.86 18.90 3.91
#